data_AF-K1Z1M0-F1
#
_entry.id   AF-K1Z1M0-F1
#
_cell.length_a   1.000
_cell.length_b   1.000
_cell.length_c   1.000
_cell.angle_alpha   90.00
_cell.angle_beta   90.00
_cell.angle_gamma   90.00
#
_symmetry.space_group_name_H-M   'P 1'
#
loop_
_entity.id
_entity.type
_entity.pdbx_description
1 polymer ?
#
loop_
_entity_poly.entity_id
_entity_poly.type
_entity_poly.pdbx_seq_one_letter_code
_entity_poly.pdbx_strand_id
1 'polypeptide(L)' 'MELRELGEVGELRYYFLTDNTSISFKGSDKEIEKEKENLIETIGEIKKQNFKPNPSAENCKFCDFKDICDFRV' A
#
# COMPACT_ATOMS: atom_id res chain seq x y z
N MET A 1 25.24 -3.50 7.37
CA MET A 1 25.05 -2.23 6.66
C MET A 1 23.57 -2.06 6.48
N GLU A 2 22.97 -1.24 7.33
CA GLU A 2 21.56 -0.89 7.21
C GLU A 2 21.41 0.31 6.28
N LEU A 3 20.34 0.34 5.48
CA LEU A 3 20.07 1.44 4.54
C LEU A 3 20.00 2.82 5.23
N ARG A 4 19.70 2.85 6.54
CA ARG A 4 19.63 4.05 7.37
C ARG A 4 21.01 4.68 7.64
N GLU A 5 22.10 3.96 7.39
CA GLU A 5 23.48 4.40 7.63
C GLU A 5 24.06 5.17 6.42
N LEU A 6 23.34 5.24 5.30
CA LEU A 6 23.82 5.80 4.03
C LEU A 6 23.50 7.30 3.84
N GLY A 7 22.91 7.96 4.84
CA GLY A 7 22.51 9.37 4.79
C GLY A 7 21.05 9.59 4.39
N GLU A 8 20.69 10.83 4.10
CA GLU A 8 19.32 11.18 3.70
C GLU A 8 18.96 10.64 2.31
N VAL A 9 17.71 10.20 2.15
CA VAL A 9 17.21 9.72 0.87
C VAL A 9 17.13 10.90 -0.12
N GLY A 10 17.94 10.81 -1.18
CA GLY A 10 17.96 11.80 -2.25
C GLY A 10 16.73 11.73 -3.15
N GLU A 11 16.50 10.58 -3.77
CA GLU A 11 15.42 10.29 -4.73
C GLU A 11 15.02 8.82 -4.62
N LEU A 12 13.74 8.51 -4.87
CA LEU A 12 13.23 7.16 -5.05
C LEU A 12 12.80 6.96 -6.50
N ARG A 13 12.92 5.74 -7.03
CA ARG A 13 12.53 5.45 -8.41
C ARG A 13 11.84 4.11 -8.53
N TYR A 14 10.68 4.12 -9.18
CA TYR A 14 9.99 2.91 -9.62
C TYR A 14 10.47 2.54 -11.02
N TYR A 15 10.89 1.29 -11.20
CA TYR A 15 11.29 0.73 -12.49
C TYR A 15 10.24 -0.28 -12.96
N PHE A 16 9.60 0.01 -14.09
CA PHE A 16 8.63 -0.87 -14.72
C PHE A 16 9.35 -1.75 -15.74
N LEU A 17 9.48 -3.05 -15.43
CA LEU A 17 10.25 -3.98 -16.27
C LEU A 17 9.54 -4.32 -17.58
N THR A 18 8.20 -4.23 -17.61
CA THR A 18 7.38 -4.63 -18.75
C THR A 18 7.60 -3.74 -19.97
N ASP A 19 7.79 -2.44 -19.76
CA ASP A 19 7.99 -1.44 -20.82
C ASP A 19 9.34 -0.70 -20.70
N ASN A 20 10.19 -1.14 -19.75
CA ASN A 20 11.49 -0.54 -19.43
C ASN A 20 11.40 0.96 -19.11
N THR A 21 10.28 1.41 -18.52
CA THR A 21 10.09 2.79 -18.07
C THR A 21 10.46 2.95 -16.60
N SER A 22 10.68 4.19 -16.17
CA SER A 22 10.89 4.49 -14.76
C SER A 22 10.29 5.83 -14.36
N ILE A 23 9.82 5.93 -13.12
CA ILE A 23 9.26 7.14 -12.53
C ILE A 23 10.04 7.47 -11.28
N SER A 24 10.66 8.67 -11.28
CA SER A 24 11.30 9.25 -10.11
C SER A 24 10.28 9.93 -9.22
N PHE A 25 10.40 9.78 -7.91
CA PHE A 25 9.61 10.50 -6.93
C PHE A 25 10.40 10.74 -5.66
N LYS A 26 10.00 11.79 -4.94
CA LYS A 26 10.40 12.03 -3.56
C LYS A 26 9.14 12.48 -2.84
N GLY A 27 8.70 11.72 -1.85
CA GLY A 27 7.53 12.10 -1.06
C GLY A 27 7.79 13.45 -0.38
N SER A 28 6.85 14.37 -0.53
CA SER A 28 6.83 15.62 0.25
C SER A 28 6.54 15.31 1.72
N ASP A 29 6.92 16.23 2.62
CA ASP A 29 6.64 16.07 4.06
C ASP A 29 5.15 15.82 4.32
N LYS A 30 4.26 16.48 3.57
CA LYS A 30 2.81 16.29 3.68
C LYS A 30 2.37 14.88 3.28
N GLU A 31 2.95 14.32 2.22
CA GLU A 31 2.64 12.95 1.79
C GLU A 31 3.17 11.92 2.79
N ILE A 32 4.34 12.17 3.35
CA ILE A 32 4.94 11.32 4.39
C ILE A 32 4.08 11.32 5.65
N GLU A 33 3.61 12.48 6.13
CA GLU A 33 2.74 12.55 7.31
C GLU A 33 1.40 11.87 7.05
N LYS A 34 0.78 12.10 5.88
CA LYS A 34 -0.44 11.41 5.50
C LYS A 34 -0.27 9.89 5.51
N GLU A 35 0.87 9.40 5.04
CA GLU A 35 1.13 7.95 5.02
C GLU A 35 1.34 7.38 6.44
N LYS A 36 1.96 8.15 7.34
CA LYS A 36 2.03 7.77 8.76
C LYS A 36 0.65 7.68 9.41
N GLU A 37 -0.24 8.63 9.10
CA GLU A 37 -1.64 8.61 9.56
C GLU A 37 -2.37 7.36 9.06
N ASN A 38 -2.28 7.06 7.76
CA ASN A 38 -2.86 5.85 7.15
C ASN A 38 -2.35 4.57 7.84
N LEU A 39 -1.06 4.51 8.17
CA LEU A 39 -0.45 3.39 8.86
C LEU A 39 -1.01 3.21 10.27
N ILE A 40 -1.13 4.30 11.03
CA ILE A 40 -1.69 4.29 12.39
C ILE A 40 -3.16 3.85 12.35
N GLU A 41 -3.94 4.35 11.40
CA GLU A 41 -5.34 3.94 11.20
C GLU A 41 -5.44 2.44 10.90
N THR A 42 -4.63 1.96 9.96
CA THR A 42 -4.60 0.53 9.58
C THR A 42 -4.24 -0.36 10.77
N ILE A 43 -3.23 0.02 11.56
CA ILE A 43 -2.86 -0.70 12.79
C ILE A 43 -4.04 -0.70 13.78
N GLY A 44 -4.75 0.42 13.90
CA GLY A 44 -5.96 0.54 14.72
C GLY A 44 -7.03 -0.46 14.31
N GLU A 45 -7.37 -0.53 13.03
CA GLU A 45 -8.37 -1.48 12.51
C GLU A 45 -7.94 -2.94 12.70
N ILE A 46 -6.67 -3.27 12.45
CA ILE A 46 -6.14 -4.63 12.68
C ILE A 46 -6.29 -5.03 14.15
N LYS A 47 -6.01 -4.11 15.08
CA LYS A 47 -6.14 -4.36 16.54
C LYS A 47 -7.58 -4.58 16.99
N LYS A 48 -8.58 -4.10 16.24
CA LYS A 48 -10.01 -4.42 16.51
C LYS A 48 -10.37 -5.86 16.18
N GLN A 49 -9.49 -6.58 15.45
CA GLN A 49 -9.68 -7.98 15.04
C GLN A 49 -10.98 -8.23 14.26
N ASN A 50 -11.54 -7.19 13.63
CA ASN A 50 -12.79 -7.25 12.89
C ASN A 50 -12.53 -7.30 11.38
N PHE A 51 -12.09 -8.46 10.89
CA PHE A 51 -11.73 -8.67 9.49
C PHE A 51 -12.94 -9.02 8.61
N LYS A 52 -13.99 -8.19 8.67
CA LYS A 52 -15.14 -8.36 7.78
C LYS A 52 -14.73 -8.12 6.32
N PRO A 53 -15.27 -8.88 5.36
CA PRO A 53 -15.02 -8.63 3.95
C PRO A 53 -15.54 -7.23 3.57
N ASN A 54 -14.82 -6.58 2.64
CA ASN A 54 -15.19 -5.28 2.09
C ASN A 54 -15.50 -5.42 0.57
N PRO A 55 -16.65 -6.04 0.22
CA PRO A 55 -16.96 -6.35 -1.16
C PRO A 55 -17.28 -5.09 -1.97
N SER A 56 -16.73 -5.02 -3.16
CA SER A 56 -17.03 -4.02 -4.19
C SER A 56 -16.69 -4.61 -5.55
N ALA A 57 -17.28 -4.08 -6.63
CA ALA A 57 -16.98 -4.57 -7.98
C ALA A 57 -15.47 -4.57 -8.29
N GLU A 58 -14.75 -3.54 -7.87
CA GLU A 58 -13.30 -3.44 -8.06
C GLU A 58 -12.52 -4.40 -7.16
N ASN A 59 -12.88 -4.51 -5.87
CA ASN A 59 -12.19 -5.41 -4.94
C ASN A 59 -12.41 -6.88 -5.32
N CYS A 60 -13.64 -7.27 -5.64
CA CYS A 60 -14.01 -8.65 -5.92
C CYS A 60 -13.47 -9.15 -7.28
N LYS A 61 -13.27 -8.26 -8.26
CA LYS A 61 -12.74 -8.61 -9.59
C LYS A 61 -11.36 -9.26 -9.51
N PHE A 62 -10.50 -8.77 -8.63
CA PHE A 62 -9.12 -9.22 -8.45
C PHE A 62 -8.86 -9.94 -7.12
N CYS A 63 -9.90 -10.23 -6.33
CA CYS A 63 -9.76 -10.93 -5.05
C CYS A 63 -9.47 -12.42 -5.24
N ASP A 64 -8.43 -12.93 -4.58
CA ASP A 64 -8.07 -14.35 -4.61
C ASP A 64 -9.12 -15.25 -3.93
N PHE A 65 -9.92 -14.70 -3.00
CA PHE A 65 -10.96 -15.43 -2.27
C PHE A 65 -12.34 -15.38 -2.94
N LYS A 66 -12.46 -14.76 -4.12
CA LYS A 66 -13.76 -14.47 -4.77
C LYS A 66 -14.61 -15.72 -5.05
N ASP A 67 -14.00 -16.88 -5.22
CA ASP A 67 -14.74 -18.11 -5.56
C ASP A 67 -15.27 -18.84 -4.32
N ILE A 68 -14.85 -18.44 -3.12
CA ILE A 68 -15.30 -19.01 -1.84
C ILE A 68 -15.96 -17.97 -0.92
N CYS A 69 -16.09 -16.72 -1.36
CA CYS A 69 -16.61 -15.62 -0.54
C CYS A 69 -18.12 -15.44 -0.75
N ASP A 70 -18.92 -15.70 0.29
CA ASP A 70 -20.38 -15.53 0.27
C ASP A 70 -20.85 -14.08 0.05
N PHE A 71 -19.94 -13.12 0.19
CA PHE A 71 -20.22 -11.68 0.09
C PHE A 71 -19.79 -11.07 -1.25
N ARG A 72 -19.36 -11.88 -2.22
CA ARG A 72 -18.92 -11.39 -3.53
C ARG A 72 -20.05 -10.61 -4.23
N VAL A 73 -19.68 -9.46 -4.79
CA VAL A 73 -20.53 -8.58 -5.61
C VAL A 73 -19.89 -8.36 -6.97
#